data_AF-A0A959SMC8-F1
#
_entry.id   AF-A0A959SMC8-F1
#
_cell.length_a   1.000
_cell.length_b   1.000
_cell.length_c   1.000
_cell.angle_alpha   90.00
_cell.angle_beta   90.00
_cell.angle_gamma   90.00
#
_symmetry.space_group_name_H-M   'P 1'
#
loop_
_entity.id
_entity.type
_entity.pdbx_description
1 polymer ?
#
loop_
_entity_poly.entity_id
_entity_poly.type
_entity_poly.pdbx_seq_one_letter_code
_entity_poly.pdbx_strand_id
1 'polypeptide(L)'
;MKPEKTIPEATHALAVRIGRHVNLLAGVTLVLAVLFVFITAFPEVFRRAFVATTPKEKVTSVAPVPVDEGIENGIHLESGLIVDTNWELVHATCTACHSAKLVTQNRADSAGWTRMIQWMQET
;
A
#
# COMPACT_ATOMS: atom_id res chain seq x y z
N MET A 1 -26.31 74.47 2.01
CA MET A 1 -27.12 73.25 1.94
C MET A 1 -26.30 72.20 1.20
N LYS A 2 -25.70 71.23 1.88
CA LYS A 2 -24.89 70.18 1.24
C LYS A 2 -25.75 68.91 1.15
N PRO A 3 -25.86 68.24 -0.01
CA PRO A 3 -26.74 67.08 -0.13
C PRO A 3 -26.18 65.91 0.68
N GLU A 4 -26.96 65.49 1.67
CA GLU A 4 -26.78 64.26 2.45
C GLU A 4 -26.83 63.07 1.46
N LYS A 5 -25.68 62.39 1.29
CA LYS A 5 -25.53 61.32 0.30
C LYS A 5 -26.05 60.02 0.91
N THR A 6 -27.37 59.82 0.89
CA THR A 6 -28.00 58.59 1.38
C THR A 6 -27.66 57.42 0.44
N ILE A 7 -26.79 56.53 0.89
CA ILE A 7 -26.42 55.31 0.16
C ILE A 7 -27.67 54.40 0.11
N PRO A 8 -28.13 53.95 -1.07
CA PRO A 8 -29.36 53.16 -1.18
C PRO A 8 -29.18 51.82 -0.46
N GLU A 9 -30.11 51.48 0.44
CA GLU A 9 -30.05 50.29 1.31
C GLU A 9 -29.68 48.99 0.56
N ALA A 10 -30.09 48.87 -0.70
CA ALA A 10 -29.76 47.76 -1.58
C ALA A 10 -28.25 47.60 -1.82
N THR A 11 -27.50 48.70 -1.93
CA THR A 11 -26.04 48.67 -2.14
C THR A 11 -25.29 48.27 -0.88
N HIS A 12 -25.79 48.64 0.30
CA HIS A 12 -25.24 48.19 1.58
C HIS A 12 -25.48 46.70 1.79
N ALA A 13 -26.71 46.22 1.52
CA ALA A 13 -27.04 44.80 1.62
C ALA A 13 -26.23 43.92 0.64
N LEU A 14 -25.98 44.41 -0.59
CA LEU A 14 -25.15 43.74 -1.58
C LEU A 14 -23.67 43.70 -1.14
N ALA A 15 -23.13 44.82 -0.65
CA ALA A 15 -21.75 44.91 -0.17
C ALA A 15 -21.49 43.97 1.03
N VAL A 16 -22.44 43.87 1.97
CA VAL A 16 -22.34 42.95 3.12
C VAL A 16 -22.38 41.49 2.68
N ARG A 17 -23.25 41.14 1.72
CA ARG A 17 -23.31 39.77 1.17
C ARG A 17 -22.02 39.39 0.45
N ILE A 18 -21.49 40.29 -0.38
CA ILE A 18 -20.21 40.08 -1.09
C ILE A 18 -19.07 39.96 -0.09
N GLY A 19 -18.98 40.85 0.90
CA GLY A 19 -17.95 40.78 1.95
C GLY A 19 -18.00 39.48 2.75
N ARG A 20 -19.21 38.99 3.07
CA ARG A 20 -19.38 37.68 3.72
C ARG A 20 -18.90 36.54 2.83
N HIS A 21 -19.24 36.54 1.53
CA HIS A 21 -18.75 35.51 0.61
C HIS A 21 -17.24 35.58 0.42
N VAL A 22 -16.65 36.78 0.32
CA VAL A 22 -15.19 36.97 0.22
C VAL A 22 -14.48 36.48 1.47
N ASN A 23 -14.97 36.80 2.67
CA ASN A 23 -14.41 36.32 3.93
C ASN A 23 -14.56 34.81 4.10
N LEU A 24 -15.69 34.24 3.66
CA LEU A 24 -15.90 32.79 3.64
C LEU A 24 -14.92 32.11 2.67
N LEU A 25 -14.76 32.64 1.46
CA LEU A 25 -13.81 32.10 0.47
C LEU A 25 -12.37 32.20 0.96
N ALA A 26 -11.97 33.34 1.54
CA ALA A 26 -10.64 33.53 2.11
C ALA A 26 -10.39 32.62 3.33
N GLY A 27 -11.41 32.38 4.16
CA GLY A 27 -11.33 31.43 5.26
C GLY A 27 -11.16 29.99 4.78
N VAL A 28 -11.95 29.58 3.77
CA VAL A 28 -11.86 28.24 3.18
C VAL A 28 -10.49 28.02 2.53
N THR A 29 -9.98 28.99 1.76
CA THR A 29 -8.65 28.85 1.14
C THR A 29 -7.54 28.78 2.18
N LEU A 30 -7.62 29.54 3.27
CA LEU A 30 -6.65 29.48 4.38
C LEU A 30 -6.70 28.12 5.08
N VAL A 31 -7.89 27.58 5.36
CA VAL A 31 -8.05 26.25 5.96
C VAL A 31 -7.49 25.17 5.04
N LEU A 32 -7.79 25.21 3.75
CA LEU A 32 -7.25 24.24 2.78
C LEU A 32 -5.73 24.32 2.66
N ALA A 33 -5.15 25.53 2.68
CA ALA A 33 -3.70 25.72 2.66
C ALA A 33 -3.02 25.15 3.91
N VAL A 34 -3.60 25.39 5.10
CA VAL A 34 -3.10 24.84 6.37
C VAL A 34 -3.20 23.31 6.37
N LEU A 35 -4.32 22.75 5.90
CA LEU A 35 -4.49 21.30 5.78
C LEU A 35 -3.46 20.69 4.81
N PHE A 36 -3.20 21.34 3.67
CA PHE A 36 -2.22 20.88 2.69
C PHE A 36 -0.79 20.89 3.28
N VAL A 37 -0.40 21.97 3.97
CA VAL A 37 0.90 22.05 4.66
C VAL A 37 0.99 21.00 5.76
N PHE A 38 -0.07 20.78 6.53
CA PHE A 38 -0.10 19.77 7.58
C PHE A 38 0.06 18.34 7.02
N ILE A 39 -0.63 18.00 5.93
CA ILE A 39 -0.53 16.68 5.28
C ILE A 39 0.89 16.43 4.74
N THR A 40 1.52 17.46 4.16
CA THR A 40 2.86 17.34 3.58
C THR A 40 3.97 17.36 4.62
N ALA A 41 3.83 18.11 5.71
CA ALA A 41 4.80 18.17 6.81
C ALA A 41 4.70 16.96 7.77
N PHE A 42 3.51 16.36 7.90
CA PHE A 42 3.24 15.25 8.83
C PHE A 42 2.58 14.03 8.13
N PRO A 43 3.24 13.43 7.13
CA PRO A 43 2.67 12.34 6.34
C PRO A 43 2.32 11.11 7.19
N GLU A 44 3.04 10.88 8.29
CA GLU A 44 2.84 9.76 9.19
C GLU A 44 1.54 9.84 10.01
N VAL A 45 1.12 11.07 10.38
CA VAL A 45 -0.14 11.30 11.09
C VAL A 45 -1.31 11.07 10.15
N PHE A 46 -1.23 11.60 8.93
CA PHE A 46 -2.22 11.36 7.87
C PHE A 46 -2.31 9.87 7.52
N ARG A 47 -1.18 9.16 7.38
CA ARG A 47 -1.14 7.72 7.12
C ARG A 47 -1.85 6.95 8.22
N ARG A 48 -1.60 7.23 9.50
CA ARG A 48 -2.28 6.51 10.59
C ARG A 48 -3.77 6.81 10.70
N ALA A 49 -4.18 8.04 10.37
CA ALA A 49 -5.57 8.48 10.48
C ALA A 49 -6.44 8.01 9.30
N PHE A 50 -5.89 7.95 8.08
CA PHE A 50 -6.64 7.63 6.87
C PHE A 50 -6.26 6.29 6.24
N VAL A 51 -5.01 5.85 6.40
CA VAL A 51 -4.60 4.48 6.08
C VAL A 51 -4.76 3.67 7.36
N ALA A 52 -6.02 3.47 7.77
CA ALA A 52 -6.36 2.37 8.65
C ALA A 52 -5.87 1.09 7.97
N THR A 53 -4.72 0.61 8.43
CA THR A 53 -4.12 -0.67 8.05
C THR A 53 -3.96 -0.86 6.54
N THR A 54 -2.91 -0.29 5.94
CA THR A 54 -1.92 -1.27 5.48
C THR A 54 -1.16 -1.59 6.74
N PRO A 55 -1.41 -2.76 7.36
CA PRO A 55 -0.32 -3.36 8.07
C PRO A 55 0.82 -3.25 7.06
N LYS A 56 1.96 -2.70 7.47
CA LYS A 56 3.19 -3.37 7.06
C LYS A 56 2.80 -4.82 7.24
N GLU A 57 2.67 -5.55 6.14
CA GLU A 57 2.84 -6.97 6.18
C GLU A 57 4.24 -7.08 6.79
N LYS A 58 4.30 -7.03 8.13
CA LYS A 58 4.78 -8.14 8.88
C LYS A 58 4.23 -9.27 8.05
N VAL A 59 5.11 -9.82 7.22
CA VAL A 59 5.33 -11.24 7.13
C VAL A 59 5.27 -11.74 8.58
N THR A 60 4.07 -11.70 9.13
CA THR A 60 3.43 -12.72 9.89
C THR A 60 3.39 -13.71 8.75
N SER A 61 4.44 -14.53 8.64
CA SER A 61 4.27 -15.87 9.14
C SER A 61 2.86 -16.23 8.75
N VAL A 62 2.68 -16.65 7.49
CA VAL A 62 1.61 -17.58 7.15
C VAL A 62 1.33 -18.31 8.44
N ALA A 63 0.21 -18.00 9.12
CA ALA A 63 -0.07 -18.57 10.43
C ALA A 63 0.26 -20.04 10.26
N PRO A 64 1.30 -20.60 10.93
CA PRO A 64 1.98 -21.77 10.40
C PRO A 64 0.87 -22.72 10.02
N VAL A 65 0.65 -22.89 8.69
CA VAL A 65 -0.09 -24.03 8.21
C VAL A 65 0.71 -25.11 8.89
N PRO A 66 0.15 -25.81 9.89
CA PRO A 66 0.92 -26.54 10.87
C PRO A 66 2.05 -27.24 10.10
N VAL A 67 3.25 -26.66 10.19
CA VAL A 67 4.39 -27.05 9.34
C VAL A 67 4.76 -28.48 9.74
N ASP A 68 4.32 -28.88 10.94
CA ASP A 68 4.32 -30.21 11.52
C ASP A 68 3.30 -31.19 10.91
N GLU A 69 2.23 -30.78 10.23
CA GLU A 69 1.31 -31.76 9.59
C GLU A 69 1.90 -32.40 8.31
N GLY A 70 3.09 -31.98 7.89
CA GLY A 70 3.69 -32.50 6.68
C GLY A 70 5.21 -32.39 6.59
N ILE A 71 5.96 -32.16 7.67
CA ILE A 71 7.43 -32.08 7.61
C ILE A 71 8.09 -33.09 8.52
N GLU A 72 8.92 -33.95 7.91
CA GLU A 72 9.69 -34.97 8.61
C GLU A 72 11.17 -34.82 8.22
N ASN A 73 12.07 -34.78 9.21
CA ASN A 73 13.52 -34.64 9.00
C ASN A 73 13.92 -33.45 8.12
N GLY A 74 13.18 -32.34 8.18
CA GLY A 74 13.42 -31.13 7.37
C GLY A 74 12.97 -31.25 5.90
N ILE A 75 12.13 -32.24 5.58
CA ILE A 75 11.57 -32.44 4.23
C ILE A 75 10.05 -32.30 4.30
N HIS A 76 9.48 -31.49 3.42
CA HIS A 76 8.03 -31.39 3.25
C HIS A 76 7.50 -32.63 2.52
N LEU A 77 6.74 -33.48 3.21
CA LEU A 77 6.25 -34.78 2.77
C LEU A 77 5.48 -34.74 1.45
N GLU A 78 4.66 -33.71 1.22
CA GLU A 78 3.88 -33.61 -0.02
C GLU A 78 4.73 -33.21 -1.23
N SER A 79 5.70 -32.31 -1.06
CA SER A 79 6.49 -31.79 -2.17
C SER A 79 7.84 -32.49 -2.35
N GLY A 80 8.33 -33.16 -1.31
CA GLY A 80 9.69 -33.70 -1.23
C GLY A 80 10.79 -32.64 -1.21
N LEU A 81 10.44 -31.36 -1.04
CA LEU A 81 11.42 -30.26 -0.97
C LEU A 81 12.03 -30.18 0.43
N ILE A 82 13.33 -29.87 0.47
CA ILE A 82 14.04 -29.51 1.70
C ILE A 82 13.49 -28.18 2.22
N VAL A 83 13.18 -28.14 3.50
CA VAL A 83 12.69 -26.95 4.20
C VAL A 83 13.89 -26.20 4.76
N ASP A 84 14.24 -25.09 4.10
CA ASP A 84 15.29 -24.16 4.52
C ASP A 84 14.78 -22.71 4.30
N THR A 85 15.66 -21.73 4.46
CA THR A 85 15.44 -20.32 4.20
C THR A 85 14.84 -20.12 2.81
N ASN A 86 13.72 -19.40 2.75
CA ASN A 86 12.93 -19.15 1.54
C ASN A 86 12.25 -20.39 0.91
N TRP A 87 12.14 -21.53 1.62
CA TRP A 87 11.43 -22.71 1.12
C TRP A 87 10.00 -22.38 0.65
N GLU A 88 9.26 -21.53 1.37
CA GLU A 88 7.89 -21.13 1.01
C GLU A 88 7.85 -20.48 -0.39
N LEU A 89 8.82 -19.60 -0.68
CA LEU A 89 8.95 -18.95 -1.98
C LEU A 89 9.28 -19.97 -3.07
N VAL A 90 10.21 -20.89 -2.80
CA VAL A 90 10.60 -21.95 -3.74
C VAL A 90 9.42 -22.87 -4.04
N HIS A 91 8.71 -23.31 -3.00
CA HIS A 91 7.53 -24.15 -3.12
C HIS A 91 6.46 -23.43 -3.97
N ALA A 92 6.05 -22.23 -3.58
CA ALA A 92 5.04 -21.46 -4.30
C ALA A 92 5.40 -21.19 -5.77
N THR A 93 6.68 -20.93 -6.07
CA THR A 93 7.13 -20.62 -7.42
C THR A 93 7.25 -21.87 -8.30
N CYS A 94 7.90 -22.92 -7.79
CA CYS A 94 8.24 -24.10 -8.58
C CYS A 94 7.09 -25.11 -8.70
N THR A 95 6.03 -24.99 -7.90
CA THR A 95 4.83 -25.85 -8.02
C THR A 95 3.63 -25.14 -8.62
N ALA A 96 3.79 -23.89 -9.10
CA ALA A 96 2.70 -23.12 -9.70
C ALA A 96 2.20 -23.71 -11.03
N CYS A 97 3.11 -24.32 -11.81
CA CYS A 97 2.81 -24.80 -13.16
C CYS A 97 2.82 -26.33 -13.28
N HIS A 98 3.49 -27.04 -12.38
CA HIS A 98 3.61 -28.50 -12.40
C HIS A 98 3.85 -29.08 -11.00
N SER A 99 3.77 -30.41 -10.88
CA SER A 99 4.09 -31.11 -9.63
C SER A 99 5.53 -30.86 -9.16
N ALA A 100 5.74 -30.83 -7.84
CA ALA A 100 7.06 -30.79 -7.21
C ALA A 100 7.96 -31.98 -7.59
N LYS A 101 7.38 -33.10 -8.04
CA LYS A 101 8.13 -34.27 -8.51
C LYS A 101 9.06 -33.94 -9.69
N LEU A 102 8.67 -33.00 -10.56
CA LEU A 102 9.52 -32.56 -11.66
C LEU A 102 10.78 -31.84 -11.16
N VAL A 103 10.67 -31.13 -10.04
CA VAL A 103 11.76 -30.41 -9.39
C VAL A 103 12.70 -31.39 -8.69
N THR A 104 12.17 -32.28 -7.86
CA THR A 104 12.97 -33.18 -7.01
C THR A 104 13.70 -34.28 -7.79
N GLN A 105 13.21 -34.64 -8.98
CA GLN A 105 13.93 -35.58 -9.86
C GLN A 105 15.08 -34.93 -10.64
N ASN A 106 15.14 -33.60 -10.70
CA ASN A 106 16.15 -32.89 -11.47
C ASN A 106 17.43 -32.67 -10.64
N ARG A 107 18.59 -32.88 -11.28
CA ARG A 107 19.89 -32.67 -10.66
C ARG A 107 20.65 -31.62 -11.46
N ALA A 108 20.89 -30.48 -10.83
CA ALA A 108 21.71 -29.41 -11.39
C ALA A 108 22.59 -28.80 -10.29
N ASP A 109 23.72 -28.25 -10.71
CA ASP A 109 24.50 -27.32 -9.89
C ASP A 109 23.83 -25.93 -9.88
N SER A 110 24.40 -24.99 -9.13
CA SER A 110 23.84 -23.64 -9.04
C SER A 110 23.73 -22.96 -10.42
N ALA A 111 24.72 -23.14 -11.31
CA ALA A 111 24.69 -22.55 -12.64
C ALA A 111 23.62 -23.18 -13.56
N GLY A 112 23.38 -24.49 -13.42
CA GLY A 112 22.32 -25.21 -14.10
C GLY A 112 20.94 -24.75 -13.65
N TRP A 113 20.71 -24.64 -12.34
CA TRP A 113 19.44 -24.15 -11.79
C TRP A 113 19.14 -22.71 -12.21
N THR A 114 20.12 -21.81 -12.16
CA THR A 114 19.95 -20.41 -12.58
C THR A 114 19.49 -20.32 -14.03
N ARG A 115 20.14 -21.05 -14.95
CA ARG A 115 19.75 -21.06 -16.37
C ARG A 115 18.34 -21.60 -16.58
N MET A 116 17.96 -22.63 -15.83
CA MET A 116 16.63 -23.24 -15.94
C MET A 116 15.53 -22.29 -15.47
N ILE A 117 15.72 -21.63 -14.33
CA ILE A 117 14.77 -20.65 -13.80
C ILE A 117 14.62 -19.46 -14.77
N GLN A 118 15.74 -18.95 -15.31
CA GLN A 118 15.71 -17.87 -16.30
C GLN A 118 14.94 -18.29 -17.55
N TRP A 119 15.19 -19.49 -18.08
CA TRP A 119 14.44 -20.01 -19.22
C TRP A 119 12.94 -20.10 -18.94
N MET A 120 12.53 -20.62 -17.77
CA MET A 120 11.11 -20.69 -17.37
C MET A 120 10.46 -19.30 -17.23
N GLN A 121 11.23 -18.27 -16.90
CA GLN A 121 10.73 -16.89 -16.74
C GLN A 121 10.71 -16.10 -18.05
N GLU A 122 11.48 -16.51 -19.04
CA GLU A 122 11.52 -15.91 -20.38
C GLU A 122 10.38 -16.40 -21.29
N THR A 123 9.73 -17.53 -20.93
CA THR A 123 8.64 -18.17 -21.69
C THR A 123 7.30 -18.03 -21.01
#